data_AF-A0A1N6IG18-F1
#
_entry.id   AF-A0A1N6IG18-F1
#
_cell.length_a   1.000
_cell.length_b   1.000
_cell.length_c   1.000
_cell.angle_alpha   90.00
_cell.angle_beta   90.00
_cell.angle_gamma   90.00
#
_symmetry.space_group_name_H-M   'P 1'
#
loop_
_entity.id
_entity.type
_entity.pdbx_description
1 polymer ?
#
loop_
_entity_poly.entity_id
_entity_poly.type
_entity_poly.pdbx_seq_one_letter_code
_entity_poly.pdbx_strand_id
1 'polypeptide(L)'
;MIGDQSYQSLSEELGIRDKKQLRNWVAKVKRGESLEDMRGKHTGGRKGRPRTTFASIEEELAYVKAERDYLKKLYRSRFDKEWGAE
;
A
#
# COMPACT_ATOMS: atom_id res chain seq x y z
N MET A 1 -4.52 17.95 -39.47
CA MET A 1 -3.54 18.40 -38.47
C MET A 1 -3.44 17.32 -37.40
N ILE A 2 -2.63 16.29 -37.62
CA ILE A 2 -2.40 15.23 -36.62
C ILE A 2 -1.10 15.66 -35.93
N GLY A 3 -1.24 16.19 -34.72
CA GLY A 3 -0.18 16.88 -33.99
C GLY A 3 0.99 15.94 -33.67
N ASP A 4 2.16 16.28 -34.18
CA ASP A 4 3.44 15.63 -33.89
C ASP A 4 4.01 16.12 -32.55
N GLN A 5 3.16 16.19 -31.51
CA GLN A 5 3.61 16.57 -30.17
C GLN A 5 4.24 15.36 -29.49
N SER A 6 5.48 15.52 -29.06
CA SER A 6 6.18 14.48 -28.32
C SER A 6 5.51 14.21 -26.98
N TYR A 7 5.60 12.98 -26.48
CA TYR A 7 5.15 12.62 -25.13
C TYR A 7 5.78 13.46 -24.02
N GLN A 8 6.94 14.07 -24.28
CA GLN A 8 7.61 14.97 -23.34
C GLN A 8 6.85 16.30 -23.25
N SER A 9 6.57 16.92 -24.39
CA SER A 9 5.83 18.17 -24.48
C SER A 9 4.42 18.02 -23.89
N LEU A 10 3.74 16.92 -24.20
CA LEU A 10 2.42 16.62 -23.63
C LEU A 10 2.47 16.37 -22.12
N SER A 11 3.54 15.73 -21.61
CA SER A 11 3.67 15.52 -20.16
C SER A 11 3.87 16.83 -19.40
N GLU A 12 4.63 17.77 -19.97
CA GLU A 12 4.85 19.10 -19.39
C GLU A 12 3.56 19.94 -19.41
N GLU A 13 2.83 19.94 -20.54
CA GLU A 13 1.55 20.63 -20.68
C GLU A 13 0.48 20.09 -19.71
N LEU A 14 0.42 18.77 -19.53
CA LEU A 14 -0.54 18.10 -18.65
C LEU A 14 -0.10 18.05 -17.18
N GLY A 15 1.08 18.59 -16.84
CA GLY A 15 1.62 18.53 -15.47
C GLY A 15 1.95 17.11 -14.99
N ILE A 16 2.16 16.16 -15.90
CA ILE A 16 2.49 14.78 -15.60
C ILE A 16 4.00 14.68 -15.39
N ARG A 17 4.40 14.26 -14.20
CA ARG A 17 5.82 14.16 -13.81
C ARG A 17 6.67 13.26 -14.71
N ASP A 18 6.09 12.19 -15.26
CA ASP A 18 6.83 11.22 -16.08
C ASP A 18 6.11 10.93 -17.41
N LYS A 19 6.77 11.20 -18.53
CA LYS A 19 6.29 10.81 -19.87
C LYS A 19 6.02 9.32 -20.03
N LYS A 20 6.69 8.45 -19.27
CA LYS A 20 6.44 6.99 -19.30
C LYS A 20 5.06 6.67 -18.74
N GLN A 21 4.60 7.40 -17.73
CA GLN A 21 3.25 7.26 -17.19
C GLN A 21 2.21 7.59 -18.27
N LEU A 22 2.40 8.70 -18.99
CA LEU A 22 1.53 9.09 -20.10
C LEU A 22 1.53 8.03 -21.23
N ARG A 23 2.71 7.53 -21.62
CA ARG A 23 2.81 6.44 -22.61
C ARG A 23 2.07 5.17 -22.18
N ASN A 24 2.22 4.78 -20.91
CA ASN A 24 1.54 3.61 -20.36
C ASN A 24 0.02 3.79 -20.37
N TRP A 25 -0.48 4.98 -20.03
CA TRP A 25 -1.91 5.29 -20.10
C TRP A 25 -2.45 5.22 -21.53
N VAL A 26 -1.75 5.82 -22.50
CA VAL A 26 -2.12 5.74 -23.91
C VAL A 26 -2.16 4.27 -24.38
N ALA A 27 -1.18 3.46 -24.01
CA ALA A 27 -1.15 2.04 -24.33
C ALA A 27 -2.34 1.27 -23.71
N LYS A 28 -2.68 1.55 -22.44
CA LYS A 28 -3.84 0.96 -21.76
C LYS A 28 -5.15 1.29 -22.46
N VAL A 29 -5.37 2.57 -22.77
CA VAL A 29 -6.59 3.01 -23.47
C VAL A 29 -6.70 2.35 -24.84
N LYS A 30 -5.59 2.24 -25.59
CA LYS A 30 -5.57 1.52 -26.88
C LYS A 30 -5.91 0.03 -26.76
N ARG A 31 -5.61 -0.60 -25.62
CA ARG A 31 -5.97 -1.99 -25.33
C ARG A 31 -7.38 -2.14 -24.74
N GLY A 32 -8.12 -1.04 -24.55
CA GLY A 32 -9.43 -1.06 -23.90
C GLY A 32 -9.36 -1.31 -22.39
N GLU A 33 -8.20 -1.14 -21.75
CA GLU A 33 -8.03 -1.31 -20.31
C GLU A 33 -8.47 -0.06 -19.55
N SER A 34 -9.01 -0.26 -18.33
CA SER A 34 -9.37 0.84 -17.44
C SER A 34 -8.14 1.56 -16.87
N LEU A 35 -8.24 2.88 -16.76
CA LEU A 35 -7.27 3.74 -16.06
C LEU A 35 -7.61 3.93 -14.57
N GLU A 36 -8.63 3.24 -14.06
CA GLU A 36 -9.03 3.34 -12.66
C GLU A 36 -7.90 3.00 -11.70
N ASP A 37 -7.89 3.71 -10.57
CA ASP A 37 -7.01 3.40 -9.45
C ASP A 37 -7.49 2.11 -8.76
N MET A 38 -6.62 1.10 -8.77
CA MET A 38 -6.86 -0.22 -8.17
C MET A 38 -6.19 -0.37 -6.80
N ARG A 39 -5.50 0.65 -6.27
CA ARG A 39 -4.96 0.59 -4.90
C ARG A 39 -6.09 0.35 -3.90
N GLY A 40 -5.88 -0.58 -2.98
CA GLY A 40 -6.89 -0.97 -1.98
C GLY A 40 -8.08 -1.77 -2.52
N LYS A 41 -8.23 -1.92 -3.84
CA LYS A 41 -9.32 -2.68 -4.48
C LYS A 41 -8.94 -4.14 -4.82
N HIS A 42 -7.77 -4.60 -4.37
CA HIS A 42 -7.35 -5.99 -4.61
C HIS A 42 -8.32 -6.98 -3.96
N THR A 43 -8.82 -7.91 -4.77
CA THR A 43 -9.58 -9.08 -4.34
C THR A 43 -8.66 -10.31 -4.25
N GLY A 44 -8.98 -11.28 -3.39
CA GLY A 44 -8.21 -12.52 -3.22
C GLY A 44 -6.94 -12.39 -2.37
N GLY A 45 -5.96 -13.28 -2.58
CA GLY A 45 -4.77 -13.41 -1.71
C GLY A 45 -3.79 -12.22 -1.71
N ARG A 46 -3.96 -11.25 -2.61
CA ARG A 46 -3.23 -9.97 -2.59
C ARG A 46 -3.96 -8.87 -1.80
N LYS A 47 -5.17 -9.16 -1.31
CA LYS A 47 -5.88 -8.27 -0.39
C LYS A 47 -5.12 -8.25 0.93
N GLY A 48 -4.78 -7.05 1.41
CA GLY A 48 -4.15 -6.89 2.72
C GLY A 48 -5.03 -7.45 3.84
N ARG A 49 -4.42 -7.74 5.00
CA ARG A 49 -5.15 -8.18 6.20
C ARG A 49 -6.26 -7.17 6.52
N PRO A 50 -7.53 -7.59 6.67
CA PRO A 50 -8.59 -6.71 7.17
C PRO A 50 -8.16 -6.06 8.48
N ARG A 51 -8.59 -4.82 8.71
CA ARG A 51 -8.39 -4.18 10.02
C ARG A 51 -9.09 -5.03 11.08
N THR A 52 -8.41 -5.30 12.18
CA THR A 52 -9.03 -5.92 13.36
C THR A 52 -10.04 -4.95 13.95
N THR A 53 -11.22 -5.46 14.30
CA THR A 53 -12.28 -4.71 14.98
C THR A 53 -12.67 -5.50 16.22
N PHE A 54 -12.81 -4.82 17.35
CA PHE A 54 -13.23 -5.44 18.60
C PHE A 54 -14.69 -5.13 18.88
N ALA A 55 -15.42 -6.09 19.47
CA ALA A 55 -16.79 -5.89 19.89
C ALA A 55 -16.88 -5.17 21.25
N SER A 56 -15.82 -5.20 22.05
CA SER A 56 -15.76 -4.53 23.35
C SER A 56 -14.36 -4.02 23.69
N ILE A 57 -14.30 -3.13 24.68
CA ILE A 57 -13.04 -2.56 25.19
C ILE A 57 -12.21 -3.63 25.92
N GLU A 58 -12.86 -4.57 26.61
CA GLU A 58 -12.17 -5.66 27.31
C GLU A 58 -11.45 -6.58 26.32
N GLU A 59 -12.08 -6.87 25.18
CA GLU A 59 -11.50 -7.66 24.09
C GLU A 59 -10.27 -6.95 23.50
N GLU A 60 -10.40 -5.65 23.20
CA GLU A 60 -9.28 -4.83 22.73
C GLU A 60 -8.12 -4.84 23.73
N LEU A 61 -8.41 -4.67 25.01
CA LEU A 61 -7.41 -4.64 26.07
C LEU A 61 -6.71 -6.00 26.21
N ALA A 62 -7.46 -7.12 26.11
CA ALA A 62 -6.90 -8.46 26.10
C ALA A 62 -6.00 -8.69 24.87
N TYR A 63 -6.44 -8.26 23.69
CA TYR A 63 -5.66 -8.36 22.45
C TYR A 63 -4.35 -7.57 22.53
N VAL A 64 -4.41 -6.31 22.98
CA VAL A 64 -3.22 -5.45 23.12
C VAL A 64 -2.25 -6.01 24.16
N LYS A 65 -2.74 -6.55 25.29
CA LYS A 65 -1.89 -7.24 26.27
C LYS A 65 -1.18 -8.44 25.65
N ALA A 66 -1.89 -9.25 24.86
CA ALA A 66 -1.32 -10.41 24.19
C ALA A 66 -0.25 -10.02 23.16
N GLU A 67 -0.48 -8.98 22.33
CA GLU A 67 0.52 -8.48 21.38
C GLU A 67 1.78 -7.97 22.09
N ARG A 68 1.61 -7.21 23.18
CA ARG A 68 2.72 -6.73 24.02
C ARG A 68 3.54 -7.90 24.57
N ASP A 69 2.87 -8.91 25.13
CA ASP A 69 3.55 -10.04 25.76
C ASP A 69 4.27 -10.93 24.73
N TYR A 70 3.70 -11.07 23.53
CA TYR A 70 4.35 -11.70 22.40
C TYR A 70 5.63 -10.94 21.99
N LEU A 71 5.56 -9.62 21.88
CA LEU A 71 6.74 -8.80 21.54
C LEU A 71 7.84 -8.90 22.60
N LYS A 72 7.48 -8.87 23.89
CA LYS A 72 8.44 -9.09 24.98
C LYS A 72 9.13 -10.45 24.88
N LYS A 73 8.36 -11.51 24.59
CA LYS A 73 8.89 -12.86 24.39
C LYS A 73 9.85 -12.91 23.19
N LEU A 74 9.50 -12.28 22.07
CA LEU A 74 10.38 -12.19 20.91
C LEU A 74 11.67 -11.43 21.22
N TYR A 75 11.57 -10.33 21.96
CA TYR A 75 12.73 -9.53 22.34
C TYR A 75 13.71 -10.35 23.19
N ARG A 76 13.19 -11.03 24.23
CA ARG A 76 13.99 -11.96 25.02
C ARG A 76 14.61 -13.06 24.15
N SER A 77 13.83 -13.69 23.27
CA SER A 77 14.34 -14.77 22.41
C SER A 77 15.39 -14.31 21.41
N ARG A 78 15.37 -13.04 20.98
CA ARG A 78 16.25 -12.52 19.93
C ARG A 78 17.50 -11.84 20.48
N PHE A 79 17.39 -11.22 21.64
CA PHE A 79 18.43 -10.38 22.21
C PHE A 79 18.93 -10.87 23.57
N ASP A 80 18.36 -11.95 24.11
CA ASP A 80 18.65 -12.50 25.45
C ASP A 80 18.58 -11.45 26.56
N LYS A 81 17.79 -10.42 26.35
CA LYS A 81 17.55 -9.30 27.28
C LYS A 81 16.07 -9.13 27.51
N GLU A 82 15.71 -8.68 28.71
CA GLU A 82 14.34 -8.29 28.99
C GLU A 82 14.03 -6.93 28.33
N TRP A 83 12.77 -6.78 27.93
CA TRP A 83 12.31 -5.55 27.31
C TRP A 83 12.40 -4.39 28.30
N GLY A 84 13.20 -3.36 27.98
CA GLY A 84 13.43 -2.20 28.85
C GLY A 84 14.59 -2.35 29.83
N ALA A 85 15.43 -3.39 29.69
CA ALA A 85 16.72 -3.44 30.39
C ALA A 85 17.73 -2.51 29.69
N GLU A 86 18.30 -1.56 30.43
CA GLU A 86 19.45 -0.73 30.00
C GLU A 86 20.74 -1.56 29.89
#